data_AF-A0A7Y7A9Z2-F1
#
_entry.id   AF-A0A7Y7A9Z2-F1
#
_cell.length_a   1.000
_cell.length_b   1.000
_cell.length_c   1.000
_cell.angle_alpha   90.00
_cell.angle_beta   90.00
_cell.angle_gamma   90.00
#
_symmetry.space_group_name_H-M   'P 1'
#
loop_
_entity.id
_entity.type
_entity.pdbx_description
1 polymer ?
#
loop_
_entity_poly.entity_id
_entity_poly.type
_entity_poly.pdbx_seq_one_letter_code
_entity_poly.pdbx_strand_id
1 'polypeptide(L)'
;MSFERHKHLLNQELDQFNALLGELLPRYVLLVRKENCTSEELKELGEIEHYLIEVNSKIANIKNRLDQDLFGETMDLYYRVKAEAEKGDPKAKKKFDQLKASFHSSVKGDVFFNWN
;
A
#
# COMPACT_ATOMS: atom_id res chain seq x y z
N MET A 1 9.22 -12.66 11.87
CA MET A 1 10.49 -11.94 11.63
C MET A 1 10.76 -11.58 10.16
N SER A 2 10.02 -12.12 9.18
CA SER A 2 10.20 -11.74 7.76
C SER A 2 9.36 -10.52 7.39
N PHE A 3 8.08 -10.49 7.77
CA PHE A 3 7.13 -9.42 7.41
C PHE A 3 7.53 -8.04 7.93
N GLU A 4 7.87 -7.89 9.22
CA GLU A 4 8.28 -6.58 9.77
C GLU A 4 9.51 -5.99 9.07
N ARG A 5 10.46 -6.84 8.65
CA ARG A 5 11.62 -6.39 7.86
C ARG A 5 11.22 -5.99 6.44
N HIS A 6 10.35 -6.77 5.81
CA HIS A 6 9.83 -6.49 4.47
C HIS A 6 9.02 -5.19 4.43
N LYS A 7 8.13 -5.01 5.41
CA LYS A 7 7.34 -3.79 5.62
C LYS A 7 8.23 -2.57 5.87
N HIS A 8 9.29 -2.73 6.67
CA HIS A 8 10.23 -1.63 6.91
C HIS A 8 10.93 -1.17 5.63
N LEU A 9 11.39 -2.11 4.79
CA LEU A 9 12.01 -1.78 3.50
C LEU A 9 11.03 -1.09 2.54
N LEU A 10 9.79 -1.58 2.46
CA LEU A 10 8.75 -0.97 1.62
C LEU A 10 8.39 0.45 2.09
N ASN A 11 8.33 0.67 3.41
CA ASN A 11 8.11 2.01 3.96
C ASN A 11 9.29 2.96 3.66
N GLN A 12 10.53 2.49 3.77
CA GLN A 12 11.70 3.29 3.39
C GLN A 12 11.66 3.71 1.92
N GLU A 13 11.23 2.82 1.02
CA GLU A 13 11.08 3.10 -0.41
C GLU A 13 9.99 4.14 -0.66
N LEU A 14 8.84 4.05 0.03
CA LEU A 14 7.78 5.06 -0.01
C LEU A 14 8.25 6.43 0.50
N ASP A 15 9.05 6.47 1.57
CA ASP A 15 9.59 7.73 2.11
C ASP A 15 10.55 8.39 1.13
N GLN A 16 11.36 7.61 0.42
CA GLN A 16 12.23 8.12 -0.65
C GLN A 16 11.42 8.72 -1.80
N PHE A 17 10.33 8.05 -2.22
CA PHE A 17 9.44 8.61 -3.25
C PHE A 17 8.76 9.89 -2.77
N ASN A 18 8.30 9.96 -1.52
CA ASN A 18 7.68 11.16 -0.96
C ASN A 18 8.65 12.35 -0.94
N ALA A 19 9.91 12.13 -0.54
CA ALA A 19 10.92 13.18 -0.55
C ALA A 19 11.14 13.72 -1.97
N LEU A 20 11.30 12.80 -2.93
CA LEU A 20 11.61 13.16 -4.32
C LEU A 20 10.41 13.79 -5.05
N LEU A 21 9.18 13.32 -4.77
CA LEU A 21 7.95 13.98 -5.21
C LEU A 21 7.82 15.40 -4.63
N GLY A 22 8.26 15.60 -3.39
CA GLY A 22 8.30 16.91 -2.75
C GLY A 22 9.16 17.94 -3.51
N GLU A 23 10.19 17.48 -4.21
CA GLU A 23 11.07 18.33 -5.03
C GLU A 23 10.56 18.48 -6.47
N LEU A 24 10.06 17.40 -7.08
CA LEU A 24 9.64 17.40 -8.48
C LEU A 24 8.27 18.04 -8.72
N LEU A 25 7.30 17.85 -7.82
CA LEU A 25 5.95 18.39 -8.01
C LEU A 25 5.90 19.92 -8.09
N PRO A 26 6.64 20.69 -7.26
CA PRO A 26 6.70 22.14 -7.41
C PRO A 26 7.25 22.56 -8.77
N ARG A 27 8.29 21.87 -9.27
CA ARG A 27 8.89 22.16 -10.59
C ARG A 27 7.91 21.84 -11.71
N TYR A 28 7.24 20.69 -11.63
CA TYR A 28 6.19 20.30 -12.57
C TYR A 28 5.09 21.36 -12.65
N VAL A 29 4.52 21.76 -11.50
CA VAL A 29 3.44 22.76 -11.43
C VAL A 29 3.88 24.11 -12.00
N LEU A 30 5.14 24.51 -11.77
CA LEU A 30 5.70 25.74 -12.31
C LEU A 30 5.78 25.68 -13.85
N LEU A 31 6.29 24.58 -14.40
CA LEU A 31 6.42 24.39 -15.85
C LEU A 31 5.05 24.27 -16.54
N VAL A 32 4.09 23.55 -15.95
CA VAL A 32 2.71 23.42 -16.49
C VAL A 32 1.99 24.76 -16.55
N ARG A 33 2.20 25.63 -15.56
CA ARG A 33 1.53 26.95 -15.50
C ARG A 33 2.17 28.00 -16.39
N LYS A 34 3.33 27.72 -16.98
CA LYS A 34 4.06 28.68 -17.80
C LYS A 34 3.45 28.71 -19.20
N GLU A 35 3.00 29.89 -19.64
CA GLU A 35 2.36 30.05 -20.96
C GLU A 35 3.34 29.88 -22.14
N ASN A 36 4.61 30.21 -21.93
CA ASN A 36 5.66 30.12 -22.94
C ASN A 36 6.85 29.29 -22.43
N CYS A 37 6.78 27.97 -22.64
CA CYS A 37 7.90 27.06 -22.37
C CYS A 37 8.89 27.04 -23.54
N THR A 38 10.18 26.98 -23.23
CA THR A 38 11.21 26.71 -24.24
C THR A 38 11.17 25.23 -24.66
N SER A 39 11.84 24.90 -25.77
CA SER A 39 11.98 23.49 -26.19
C SER A 39 12.67 22.62 -25.13
N GLU A 40 13.58 23.19 -24.34
CA GLU A 40 14.26 22.48 -23.25
C GLU A 40 13.31 22.25 -22.06
N GLU A 41 12.52 23.27 -21.70
CA GLU A 41 11.52 23.17 -20.63
C GLU A 41 10.39 22.21 -20.96
N LEU A 42 9.97 22.12 -22.23
CA LEU A 42 9.01 21.11 -22.68
C LEU A 42 9.57 19.69 -22.58
N LYS A 43 10.86 19.52 -22.87
CA LYS A 43 11.53 18.23 -22.70
C LYS A 43 11.63 17.86 -21.22
N GLU A 44 12.03 18.80 -20.37
CA GLU A 44 12.06 18.63 -18.92
C GLU A 44 10.66 18.26 -18.37
N LEU A 45 9.61 18.93 -18.84
CA LEU A 45 8.24 18.64 -18.46
C LEU A 45 7.85 17.18 -18.78
N GLY A 46 8.15 16.72 -20.00
CA GLY A 46 7.88 15.34 -20.40
C GLY A 46 8.68 14.30 -19.61
N GLU A 47 9.93 14.60 -19.28
CA GLU A 47 10.76 13.75 -18.41
C GLU A 47 10.17 13.66 -16.99
N ILE A 48 9.72 14.78 -16.42
CA ILE A 48 9.06 14.81 -15.12
C ILE A 48 7.74 14.04 -15.15
N GLU A 49 6.91 14.19 -16.19
CA GLU A 49 5.65 13.44 -16.34
C GLU A 49 5.89 11.94 -16.41
N HIS A 50 6.85 11.52 -17.23
CA HIS A 50 7.17 10.10 -17.34
C HIS A 50 7.60 9.52 -16.00
N TYR A 51 8.44 10.27 -15.27
CA TYR A 51 8.90 9.88 -13.95
C TYR A 51 7.76 9.80 -12.93
N LEU A 52 6.85 10.78 -12.91
CA LEU A 52 5.67 10.77 -12.02
C LEU A 52 4.77 9.55 -12.27
N ILE A 53 4.57 9.16 -13.52
CA ILE A 53 3.80 7.95 -13.89
C ILE A 53 4.49 6.68 -13.37
N GLU A 54 5.81 6.60 -13.48
CA GLU A 54 6.59 5.46 -13.00
C GLU A 54 6.51 5.34 -11.47
N VAL A 55 6.69 6.46 -10.75
CA VAL A 55 6.58 6.49 -9.29
C VAL A 55 5.18 6.07 -8.84
N ASN A 56 4.13 6.57 -9.49
CA ASN A 56 2.75 6.18 -9.16
C ASN A 56 2.54 4.66 -9.34
N SER A 57 3.08 4.09 -10.42
CA SER A 57 3.01 2.65 -10.67
C SER A 57 3.77 1.83 -9.62
N LYS A 58 4.94 2.32 -9.17
CA LYS A 58 5.72 1.70 -8.09
C LYS A 58 5.00 1.76 -6.75
N ILE A 59 4.41 2.90 -6.39
CA ILE A 59 3.61 3.06 -5.16
C ILE A 59 2.42 2.10 -5.16
N ALA A 60 1.69 1.99 -6.28
CA ALA A 60 0.58 1.05 -6.41
C ALA A 60 1.02 -0.41 -6.20
N ASN A 61 2.14 -0.81 -6.79
CA ASN A 61 2.70 -2.15 -6.60
C ASN A 61 3.12 -2.42 -5.15
N ILE A 62 3.75 -1.45 -4.47
CA ILE A 62 4.12 -1.58 -3.06
C ILE A 62 2.87 -1.76 -2.21
N LYS A 63 1.83 -0.95 -2.45
CA LYS A 63 0.56 -1.04 -1.73
C LYS A 63 -0.09 -2.42 -1.92
N ASN A 64 -0.16 -2.91 -3.16
CA ASN A 64 -0.72 -4.23 -3.46
C ASN A 64 0.03 -5.36 -2.74
N ARG A 65 1.37 -5.28 -2.65
CA ARG A 65 2.17 -6.26 -1.91
C ARG A 65 1.92 -6.21 -0.41
N LEU A 66 1.85 -5.01 0.17
CA LEU A 66 1.51 -4.83 1.59
C LEU A 66 0.13 -5.38 1.91
N ASP A 67 -0.85 -5.14 1.04
CA ASP A 67 -2.22 -5.63 1.19
C ASP A 67 -2.27 -7.17 1.10
N GLN A 68 -1.56 -7.77 0.14
CA GLN A 68 -1.43 -9.23 0.00
C GLN A 68 -0.76 -9.87 1.23
N ASP A 69 0.35 -9.32 1.70
CA ASP A 69 1.07 -9.85 2.86
C ASP A 69 0.23 -9.73 4.14
N LEU A 70 -0.44 -8.59 4.33
CA LEU A 70 -1.35 -8.38 5.47
C LEU A 70 -2.52 -9.36 5.44
N PHE A 71 -3.06 -9.65 4.26
CA PHE A 71 -4.10 -10.66 4.10
C PHE A 71 -3.59 -12.05 4.50
N GLY A 72 -2.40 -12.43 4.05
CA GLY A 72 -1.75 -13.68 4.44
C GLY A 72 -1.61 -13.83 5.95
N GLU A 73 -1.05 -12.83 6.64
CA GLU A 73 -0.92 -12.84 8.11
C GLU A 73 -2.28 -12.91 8.83
N THR A 74 -3.29 -12.22 8.29
CA THR A 74 -4.65 -12.24 8.83
C THR A 74 -5.26 -13.65 8.75
N MET A 75 -5.05 -14.35 7.63
CA MET A 75 -5.52 -15.72 7.43
C MET A 75 -4.79 -16.72 8.33
N ASP A 76 -3.47 -16.59 8.46
CA ASP A 76 -2.67 -17.42 9.36
C ASP A 76 -3.10 -17.26 10.82
N LEU A 77 -3.34 -16.02 11.26
CA LEU A 77 -3.88 -15.74 12.58
C LEU A 77 -5.27 -16.35 12.76
N TYR A 78 -6.15 -16.21 11.77
CA TYR A 78 -7.51 -16.75 11.81
C TYR A 78 -7.50 -18.28 12.00
N TYR A 79 -6.72 -19.01 11.21
CA TYR A 79 -6.63 -20.47 11.32
C TYR A 79 -5.99 -20.94 12.63
N ARG A 80 -4.96 -20.24 13.11
CA ARG A 80 -4.35 -20.55 14.41
C ARG A 80 -5.34 -20.42 15.55
N VAL A 81 -6.05 -19.28 15.62
CA VAL A 81 -7.02 -19.02 16.71
C VAL A 81 -8.23 -19.95 16.59
N LYS A 82 -8.63 -20.33 15.37
CA LYS A 82 -9.64 -21.37 15.14
C LYS A 82 -9.24 -22.70 15.77
N ALA A 83 -8.02 -23.16 15.49
CA ALA A 83 -7.51 -24.44 16.02
C ALA A 83 -7.42 -24.44 17.56
N GLU A 84 -7.05 -23.31 18.17
CA GLU A 84 -7.03 -23.14 19.63
C GLU A 84 -8.45 -23.11 20.23
N ALA A 85 -9.40 -22.47 19.56
CA ALA A 85 -10.80 -22.46 19.96
C ALA A 85 -11.44 -23.86 19.87
N GLU A 86 -11.11 -24.65 18.85
CA GLU A 86 -11.55 -26.05 18.69
C GLU A 86 -10.99 -26.96 19.80
N LYS A 87 -9.83 -26.63 20.36
CA LYS A 87 -9.25 -27.32 21.53
C LYS A 87 -9.91 -26.92 22.86
N GLY A 88 -10.89 -26.02 22.83
CA GLY A 88 -11.67 -25.62 24.00
C GLY A 88 -11.15 -24.40 24.76
N ASP A 89 -10.18 -23.65 24.23
CA ASP A 89 -9.72 -22.41 24.87
C ASP A 89 -10.81 -21.32 24.78
N PRO A 90 -11.39 -20.87 25.91
CA PRO A 90 -12.44 -19.86 25.92
C PRO A 90 -11.99 -18.48 25.44
N LYS A 91 -10.72 -18.12 25.66
CA LYS A 91 -10.13 -16.86 25.20
C LYS A 91 -9.92 -16.89 23.68
N ALA A 92 -9.42 -18.02 23.18
CA ALA A 92 -9.29 -18.23 21.74
C ALA A 92 -10.65 -18.19 21.04
N LYS A 93 -11.69 -18.79 21.64
CA LYS A 93 -13.05 -18.76 21.09
C LYS A 93 -13.60 -17.33 20.95
N LYS A 94 -13.49 -16.51 22.00
CA LYS A 94 -13.89 -15.09 21.95
C LYS A 94 -13.12 -14.33 20.87
N LYS A 95 -11.80 -14.57 20.77
CA LYS A 95 -10.93 -13.92 19.78
C LYS A 95 -11.25 -14.37 18.35
N PHE A 96 -11.57 -15.65 18.16
CA PHE A 96 -12.02 -16.21 16.90
C PHE A 96 -13.32 -15.56 16.42
N ASP A 97 -14.32 -15.45 17.31
CA ASP A 97 -15.60 -14.84 16.97
C ASP A 97 -15.46 -13.36 16.57
N GLN A 98 -14.57 -12.62 17.25
CA GLN A 98 -14.21 -11.25 16.87
C GLN A 98 -13.54 -11.18 15.50
N LEU A 99 -12.52 -12.01 15.26
CA LEU A 99 -11.82 -12.06 13.96
C LEU A 99 -12.77 -12.44 12.83
N LYS A 100 -13.66 -13.41 13.05
CA LYS A 100 -14.67 -13.84 12.11
C LYS A 100 -15.67 -12.71 11.78
N ALA A 101 -16.12 -11.97 12.78
CA ALA A 101 -17.01 -10.83 12.58
C ALA A 101 -16.32 -9.72 11.77
N SER A 102 -15.09 -9.36 12.12
CA SER A 102 -14.30 -8.36 11.40
C SER A 102 -14.06 -8.78 9.95
N PHE A 103 -13.63 -10.02 9.71
CA PHE A 103 -13.40 -10.54 8.37
C PHE A 103 -14.67 -10.51 7.52
N HIS A 104 -15.81 -10.90 8.10
CA HIS A 104 -17.09 -10.89 7.41
C HIS A 104 -17.57 -9.46 7.10
N SER A 105 -17.35 -8.48 7.97
CA SER A 105 -17.63 -7.07 7.67
C SER A 105 -16.71 -6.52 6.58
N SER A 106 -15.45 -6.94 6.58
CA SER A 106 -14.43 -6.55 5.63
C SER A 106 -14.69 -7.08 4.22
N VAL A 107 -15.15 -8.32 4.09
CA VAL A 107 -15.56 -8.93 2.81
C VAL A 107 -16.84 -8.29 2.28
N LYS A 108 -17.78 -7.91 3.15
CA LYS A 108 -19.04 -7.25 2.73
C LYS A 108 -18.87 -5.78 2.34
N GLY A 109 -17.82 -5.12 2.81
CA GLY A 109 -17.59 -3.69 2.59
C GLY A 109 -16.67 -3.36 1.42
N ASP A 110 -16.24 -4.33 0.60
CA ASP A 110 -15.21 -4.19 -0.44
C ASP A 110 -13.84 -3.63 0.02
N VAL A 111 -13.65 -3.44 1.34
CA VAL A 111 -12.43 -2.84 1.91
C VAL A 111 -11.21 -3.75 1.74
N PHE A 112 -11.43 -5.06 1.56
CA PHE A 112 -10.36 -6.06 1.44
C PHE A 112 -10.02 -6.45 0.00
N PHE A 113 -10.87 -6.13 -0.98
CA PHE A 113 -10.72 -6.59 -2.37
C PHE A 113 -10.82 -5.40 -3.33
N ASN A 114 -9.87 -4.46 -3.26
CA ASN A 114 -9.59 -3.63 -4.43
C ASN A 114 -8.53 -4.36 -5.28
N TRP A 115 -8.97 -5.39 -6.00
CA TRP A 115 -8.23 -5.92 -7.14
C TRP A 115 -8.53 -5.02 -8.34
N ASN A 116 -7.73 -3.96 -8.52
CA ASN A 116 -7.65 -3.21 -9.77
C ASN A 116 -6.19 -3.15 -10.20
#